data_AF-A0A3A9JW26-F1
#
_entry.id   AF-A0A3A9JW26-F1
#
_cell.length_a   1.000
_cell.length_b   1.000
_cell.length_c   1.000
_cell.angle_alpha   90.00
_cell.angle_beta   90.00
_cell.angle_gamma   90.00
#
_symmetry.space_group_name_H-M   'P 1'
#
loop_
_entity.id
_entity.type
_entity.pdbx_description
1 polymer ?
#
loop_
_entity_poly.entity_id
_entity_poly.type
_entity_poly.pdbx_seq_one_letter_code
_entity_poly.pdbx_strand_id
1 'polypeptide(L)'
;AGAGGAVLLALGREWRALRRLKALDQLARDLRTTPGTVAPPAALLQWAQDVGKRVPEAVPAAAQMLRATTLEEALGLMNTALLPVLDARVKALGWQSARQVFVVTAILPSPAMDAAAMSLLGLRLMRQVAVLHGLRPGTAMLWRLLRRLTVSAGLTAGADLVAEAGAEQVVHGLASKVVGGAAGATIAARRMLRLAGATAAACRPGDDSRR
;
A
#
# COMPACT_ATOMS: atom_id res chain seq x y z
N ALA A 1 1.94 -4.40 34.33
CA ALA A 1 0.88 -4.01 33.37
C ALA A 1 0.78 -5.10 32.31
N GLY A 2 -0.22 -5.98 32.42
CA GLY A 2 -0.25 -7.28 31.75
C GLY A 2 -0.66 -7.23 30.28
N ALA A 3 -0.44 -8.36 29.59
CA ALA A 3 -0.74 -8.59 28.17
C ALA A 3 -2.15 -8.12 27.72
N GLY A 4 -3.14 -8.06 28.61
CA GLY A 4 -4.48 -7.52 28.33
C GLY A 4 -4.50 -6.03 27.98
N GLY A 5 -3.61 -5.21 28.55
CA GLY A 5 -3.47 -3.79 28.21
C GLY A 5 -2.93 -3.60 26.78
N ALA A 6 -1.99 -4.45 26.36
CA ALA A 6 -1.46 -4.42 25.00
C ALA A 6 -2.52 -4.84 23.96
N VAL A 7 -3.38 -5.81 24.29
CA VAL A 7 -4.49 -6.25 23.43
C VAL A 7 -5.56 -5.16 23.29
N LEU A 8 -5.96 -4.51 24.38
CA LEU A 8 -6.94 -3.40 24.33
C LEU A 8 -6.39 -2.17 23.58
N LEU A 9 -5.11 -1.85 23.75
CA LEU A 9 -4.44 -0.80 22.96
C LEU A 9 -4.34 -1.17 21.48
N ALA A 10 -4.10 -2.44 21.15
CA ALA A 10 -4.09 -2.93 19.77
C ALA A 10 -5.49 -2.83 19.14
N LEU A 11 -6.54 -3.35 19.79
CA LEU A 11 -7.93 -3.23 19.34
C LEU A 11 -8.38 -1.76 19.21
N GLY A 12 -8.04 -0.91 20.17
CA GLY A 12 -8.37 0.52 20.13
C GLY A 12 -7.64 1.29 19.03
N ARG A 13 -6.45 0.83 18.62
CA ARG A 13 -5.73 1.37 17.44
C ARG A 13 -6.36 0.87 16.13
N GLU A 14 -6.79 -0.38 16.11
CA GLU A 14 -7.45 -1.03 14.98
C GLU A 14 -8.79 -0.39 14.63
N TRP A 15 -9.58 -0.12 15.65
CA TRP A 15 -10.88 0.51 15.50
C TRP A 15 -10.74 1.94 14.97
N ARG A 16 -9.70 2.67 15.38
CA ARG A 16 -9.36 3.99 14.80
C ARG A 16 -8.93 3.91 13.34
N ALA A 17 -8.19 2.88 12.95
CA ALA A 17 -7.80 2.64 11.55
C ALA A 17 -9.03 2.43 10.66
N LEU A 18 -9.94 1.55 11.08
CA LEU A 18 -11.19 1.26 10.37
C LEU A 18 -12.14 2.46 10.33
N ARG A 19 -12.23 3.23 11.41
CA ARG A 19 -13.02 4.47 11.43
C ARG A 19 -12.47 5.53 10.50
N ARG A 20 -11.14 5.68 10.39
CA ARG A 20 -10.52 6.61 9.41
C ARG A 20 -10.78 6.16 7.97
N LEU A 21 -10.71 4.86 7.67
CA LEU A 21 -11.06 4.36 6.35
C LEU A 21 -12.54 4.64 6.01
N LYS A 22 -13.46 4.34 6.95
CA LYS A 22 -14.88 4.69 6.78
C LYS A 22 -15.12 6.18 6.63
N ALA A 23 -14.35 7.02 7.33
CA ALA A 23 -14.42 8.47 7.21
C ALA A 23 -13.91 8.96 5.85
N LEU A 24 -12.89 8.32 5.27
CA LEU A 24 -12.47 8.59 3.89
C LEU A 24 -13.52 8.13 2.88
N ASP A 25 -14.15 6.97 3.08
CA ASP A 25 -15.24 6.50 2.21
C ASP A 25 -16.50 7.39 2.33
N GLN A 26 -16.78 7.92 3.53
CA GLN A 26 -17.83 8.92 3.73
C GLN A 26 -17.46 10.23 3.06
N LEU A 27 -16.25 10.75 3.28
CA LEU A 27 -15.75 11.95 2.60
C LEU A 27 -15.80 11.80 1.08
N ALA A 28 -15.35 10.67 0.53
CA ALA A 28 -15.38 10.41 -0.90
C ALA A 28 -16.82 10.36 -1.45
N ARG A 29 -17.80 9.92 -0.65
CA ARG A 29 -19.22 9.97 -1.03
C ARG A 29 -19.77 11.39 -0.94
N ASP A 30 -19.48 12.11 0.14
CA ASP A 30 -19.91 13.49 0.36
C ASP A 30 -19.38 14.40 -0.75
N LEU A 31 -18.12 14.20 -1.16
CA LEU A 31 -17.49 14.94 -2.27
C LEU A 31 -18.17 14.71 -3.62
N ARG A 32 -18.79 13.55 -3.85
CA ARG A 32 -19.52 13.27 -5.11
C ARG A 32 -20.87 13.95 -5.17
N THR A 33 -21.50 14.16 -4.02
CA THR A 33 -22.86 14.73 -3.92
C THR A 33 -22.84 16.23 -3.62
N THR A 34 -21.71 16.76 -3.16
CA THR A 34 -21.56 18.19 -2.83
C THR A 34 -21.28 19.00 -4.09
N PRO A 35 -22.07 20.05 -4.37
CA PRO A 35 -21.78 20.96 -5.48
C PRO A 35 -20.41 21.61 -5.31
N GLY A 36 -19.62 21.69 -6.38
CA GLY A 36 -18.25 22.23 -6.34
C GLY A 36 -18.15 23.68 -5.89
N THR A 37 -19.24 24.44 -5.96
CA THR A 37 -19.35 25.86 -5.55
C THR A 37 -19.50 26.05 -4.04
N VAL A 38 -19.78 24.98 -3.29
CA VAL A 38 -19.93 25.03 -1.82
C VAL A 38 -18.55 25.01 -1.17
N ALA A 39 -18.46 25.52 0.06
CA ALA A 39 -17.24 25.45 0.87
C ALA A 39 -16.74 24.00 1.00
N PRO A 40 -15.41 23.77 0.99
CA PRO A 40 -14.84 22.44 1.08
C PRO A 40 -15.17 21.79 2.44
N PRO A 41 -15.46 20.47 2.48
CA PRO A 41 -15.70 19.77 3.72
C PRO A 41 -14.49 19.88 4.67
N ALA A 42 -14.74 20.15 5.95
CA ALA A 42 -13.68 20.26 6.96
C ALA A 42 -12.77 19.01 7.01
N ALA A 43 -13.33 17.83 6.73
CA ALA A 43 -12.57 16.59 6.67
C ALA A 43 -11.52 16.55 5.54
N LEU A 44 -11.79 17.18 4.38
CA LEU A 44 -10.81 17.30 3.28
C LEU A 44 -9.64 18.20 3.70
N LEU A 45 -9.96 19.34 4.32
CA LEU A 45 -8.97 20.30 4.82
C LEU A 45 -8.11 19.71 5.95
N GLN A 46 -8.74 18.97 6.88
CA GLN A 46 -8.04 18.24 7.93
C GLN A 46 -7.11 17.16 7.37
N TRP A 47 -7.55 16.44 6.33
CA TRP A 47 -6.71 15.47 5.64
C TRP A 47 -5.47 16.16 5.01
N ALA A 48 -5.65 17.29 4.32
CA ALA A 48 -4.55 18.05 3.72
C ALA A 48 -3.56 18.56 4.78
N GLN A 49 -4.06 19.09 5.90
CA GLN A 49 -3.21 19.48 7.06
C GLN A 49 -2.42 18.31 7.62
N ASP A 50 -3.08 17.18 7.82
CA ASP A 50 -2.46 15.97 8.33
C ASP A 50 -1.36 15.48 7.38
N VAL A 51 -1.56 15.58 6.06
CA VAL A 51 -0.54 15.28 5.04
C VAL A 51 0.65 16.25 5.16
N GLY A 52 0.40 17.57 5.25
CA GLY A 52 1.46 18.57 5.39
C GLY A 52 2.33 18.36 6.64
N LYS A 53 1.75 17.88 7.75
CA LYS A 53 2.52 17.52 8.97
C LYS A 53 3.47 16.34 8.77
N ARG A 54 3.17 15.43 7.84
CA ARG A 54 3.96 14.21 7.58
C ARG A 54 4.93 14.37 6.43
N VAL A 55 4.56 15.20 5.46
CA VAL A 55 5.33 15.45 4.24
C VAL A 55 5.64 16.94 4.22
N PRO A 56 6.84 17.36 4.68
CA PRO A 56 7.21 18.77 4.72
C PRO A 56 7.11 19.46 3.36
N GLU A 57 7.39 18.75 2.27
CA GLU A 57 7.25 19.26 0.90
C GLU A 57 5.80 19.58 0.52
N ALA A 58 4.83 18.97 1.20
CA ALA A 58 3.40 19.17 0.96
C ALA A 58 2.81 20.33 1.78
N VAL A 59 3.56 20.90 2.73
CA VAL A 59 3.13 22.05 3.55
C VAL A 59 2.63 23.23 2.72
N PRO A 60 3.34 23.72 1.69
CA PRO A 60 2.86 24.86 0.90
C PRO A 60 1.54 24.53 0.17
N ALA A 61 1.42 23.33 -0.41
CA ALA A 61 0.21 22.88 -1.09
C ALA A 61 -0.99 22.74 -0.11
N ALA A 62 -0.74 22.14 1.06
CA ALA A 62 -1.76 22.01 2.11
C ALA A 62 -2.21 23.38 2.65
N ALA A 63 -1.29 24.34 2.81
CA ALA A 63 -1.60 25.70 3.24
C ALA A 63 -2.46 26.46 2.22
N GLN A 64 -2.22 26.25 0.92
CA GLN A 64 -3.05 26.82 -0.14
C GLN A 64 -4.46 26.21 -0.14
N MET A 65 -4.58 24.89 -0.01
CA MET A 65 -5.89 24.22 0.09
C MET A 65 -6.74 24.73 1.25
N LEU A 66 -6.12 25.10 2.38
CA LEU A 66 -6.83 25.66 3.54
C LEU A 66 -7.42 27.04 3.31
N ARG A 67 -6.96 27.75 2.29
CA ARG A 67 -7.47 29.06 1.89
C ARG A 67 -8.54 28.96 0.81
N ALA A 68 -8.77 27.76 0.27
CA ALA A 68 -9.78 27.54 -0.77
C ALA A 68 -11.17 27.84 -0.23
N THR A 69 -11.94 28.60 -1.00
CA THR A 69 -13.29 29.03 -0.63
C THR A 69 -14.36 28.09 -1.20
N THR A 70 -14.02 27.39 -2.28
CA THR A 70 -14.90 26.43 -2.96
C THR A 70 -14.28 25.04 -2.94
N LEU A 71 -15.15 24.02 -3.01
CA LEU A 71 -14.72 22.64 -3.10
C LEU A 71 -13.95 22.37 -4.40
N GLU A 72 -14.37 22.97 -5.51
CA GLU A 72 -13.68 22.83 -6.80
C GLU A 72 -12.25 23.37 -6.75
N GLU A 73 -12.05 24.55 -6.16
CA GLU A 73 -10.73 25.13 -5.92
C GLU A 73 -9.87 24.22 -5.03
N ALA A 74 -10.44 23.69 -3.94
CA ALA A 74 -9.73 22.78 -3.04
C ALA A 74 -9.32 21.48 -3.74
N LEU A 75 -10.18 20.89 -4.57
CA LEU A 75 -9.88 19.69 -5.35
C LEU A 75 -8.87 19.97 -6.47
N GLY A 76 -8.95 21.14 -7.11
CA GLY A 76 -7.97 21.60 -8.10
C GLY A 76 -6.57 21.71 -7.50
N LEU A 77 -6.45 22.38 -6.35
CA LEU A 77 -5.18 22.50 -5.60
C LEU A 77 -4.68 21.14 -5.10
N MET A 78 -5.58 20.26 -4.67
CA MET A 78 -5.23 18.88 -4.31
C MET A 78 -4.57 18.15 -5.49
N ASN A 79 -5.19 18.19 -6.66
CA ASN A 79 -4.72 17.46 -7.85
C ASN A 79 -3.44 18.03 -8.44
N THR A 80 -3.28 19.36 -8.42
CA THR A 80 -2.18 20.06 -9.09
C THR A 80 -0.96 20.28 -8.20
N ALA A 81 -1.14 20.42 -6.88
CA ALA A 81 -0.06 20.76 -5.96
C ALA A 81 0.20 19.66 -4.91
N LEU A 82 -0.84 19.07 -4.32
CA LEU A 82 -0.67 18.15 -3.19
C LEU A 82 -0.38 16.71 -3.64
N LEU A 83 -1.18 16.16 -4.55
CA LEU A 83 -1.04 14.78 -5.04
C LEU A 83 0.29 14.52 -5.75
N PRO A 84 0.85 15.42 -6.58
CA PRO A 84 2.14 15.16 -7.23
C PRO A 84 3.29 14.96 -6.23
N VAL A 85 3.28 15.70 -5.12
CA VAL A 85 4.27 15.54 -4.05
C VAL A 85 4.12 14.18 -3.36
N LEU A 86 2.88 13.78 -3.07
CA LEU A 86 2.60 12.45 -2.52
C LEU A 86 3.01 11.33 -3.48
N ASP A 87 2.75 11.49 -4.77
CA ASP A 87 3.02 10.50 -5.79
C ASP A 87 4.51 10.27 -6.00
N ALA A 88 5.32 11.34 -5.91
CA ALA A 88 6.76 11.22 -5.89
C ALA A 88 7.26 10.37 -4.70
N ARG A 89 6.71 10.57 -3.50
CA ARG A 89 7.02 9.79 -2.30
C ARG A 89 6.56 8.33 -2.42
N VAL A 90 5.35 8.09 -2.93
CA VAL A 90 4.83 6.73 -3.20
C VAL A 90 5.72 6.01 -4.21
N LYS A 91 6.12 6.70 -5.30
CA LYS A 91 7.01 6.14 -6.32
C LYS A 91 8.36 5.76 -5.72
N ALA A 92 8.94 6.60 -4.86
CA ALA A 92 10.19 6.29 -4.17
C ALA A 92 10.07 5.04 -3.27
N LEU A 93 9.01 4.94 -2.46
CA LEU A 93 8.72 3.76 -1.64
C LEU A 93 8.51 2.49 -2.48
N GLY A 94 7.79 2.63 -3.60
CA GLY A 94 7.57 1.57 -4.57
C GLY A 94 8.87 1.06 -5.15
N TRP A 95 9.77 1.95 -5.59
CA TRP A 95 11.09 1.57 -6.13
C TRP A 95 11.98 0.93 -5.08
N GLN A 96 11.99 1.44 -3.85
CA GLN A 96 12.74 0.83 -2.74
C GLN A 96 12.27 -0.61 -2.51
N SER A 97 10.95 -0.83 -2.44
CA SER A 97 10.37 -2.16 -2.23
C SER A 97 10.56 -3.07 -3.43
N ALA A 98 10.48 -2.53 -4.65
CA ALA A 98 10.72 -3.27 -5.89
C ALA A 98 12.16 -3.78 -5.97
N ARG A 99 13.15 -2.98 -5.56
CA ARG A 99 14.56 -3.42 -5.48
C ARG A 99 14.76 -4.51 -4.43
N GLN A 100 14.13 -4.36 -3.27
CA GLN A 100 14.20 -5.37 -2.20
C GLN A 100 13.62 -6.71 -2.68
N VAL A 101 12.44 -6.69 -3.29
CA VAL A 101 11.83 -7.89 -3.85
C VAL A 101 12.66 -8.46 -4.97
N PHE A 102 13.18 -7.65 -5.89
CA PHE A 102 14.03 -8.12 -6.99
C PHE A 102 15.22 -8.93 -6.48
N VAL A 103 15.96 -8.39 -5.49
CA VAL A 103 17.11 -9.08 -4.90
C VAL A 103 16.68 -10.37 -4.20
N VAL A 104 15.57 -10.32 -3.46
CA VAL A 104 15.06 -11.49 -2.73
C VAL A 104 14.60 -12.59 -3.69
N THR A 105 13.81 -12.27 -4.72
CA THR A 105 13.35 -13.21 -5.74
C THR A 105 14.52 -13.82 -6.53
N ALA A 106 15.60 -13.06 -6.79
CA ALA A 106 16.76 -13.56 -7.51
C ALA A 106 17.60 -14.57 -6.70
N ILE A 107 17.58 -14.47 -5.36
CA ILE A 107 18.37 -15.32 -4.45
C ILE A 107 17.57 -16.53 -3.97
N LEU A 108 16.24 -16.40 -3.88
CA LEU A 108 15.39 -17.41 -3.29
C LEU A 108 15.33 -18.70 -4.13
N PRO A 109 15.61 -19.87 -3.54
CA PRO A 109 15.63 -21.13 -4.26
C PRO A 109 14.25 -21.72 -4.52
N SER A 110 13.20 -21.27 -3.80
CA SER A 110 11.85 -21.83 -3.90
C SER A 110 10.77 -20.79 -4.19
N PRO A 111 9.79 -21.11 -5.06
CA PRO A 111 8.64 -20.25 -5.33
C PRO A 111 7.79 -19.94 -4.09
N ALA A 112 7.72 -20.88 -3.13
CA ALA A 112 7.00 -20.69 -1.88
C ALA A 112 7.62 -19.57 -1.03
N MET A 113 8.95 -19.54 -0.92
CA MET A 113 9.64 -18.48 -0.20
C MET A 113 9.51 -17.13 -0.92
N ASP A 114 9.51 -17.12 -2.26
CA ASP A 114 9.31 -15.89 -3.04
C ASP A 114 7.91 -15.29 -2.80
N ALA A 115 6.87 -16.14 -2.81
CA ALA A 115 5.51 -15.73 -2.48
C ALA A 115 5.39 -15.18 -1.05
N ALA A 116 6.08 -15.80 -0.08
CA ALA A 116 6.10 -15.32 1.30
C ALA A 116 6.82 -13.97 1.43
N ALA A 117 7.98 -13.81 0.79
CA ALA A 117 8.74 -12.57 0.79
C ALA A 117 7.98 -11.43 0.10
N MET A 118 7.43 -11.69 -1.08
CA MET A 118 6.58 -10.75 -1.84
C MET A 118 5.39 -10.29 -0.99
N SER A 119 4.74 -11.22 -0.29
CA SER A 119 3.68 -10.89 0.65
C SER A 119 4.20 -9.95 1.73
N LEU A 120 5.19 -10.36 2.53
CA LEU A 120 5.72 -9.57 3.64
C LEU A 120 6.17 -8.16 3.23
N LEU A 121 6.92 -8.05 2.12
CA LEU A 121 7.42 -6.78 1.59
C LEU A 121 6.29 -5.93 1.02
N GLY A 122 5.35 -6.51 0.29
CA GLY A 122 4.17 -5.80 -0.22
C GLY A 122 3.33 -5.20 0.89
N LEU A 123 3.23 -5.88 2.02
CA LEU A 123 2.44 -5.42 3.17
C LEU A 123 3.15 -4.30 3.93
N ARG A 124 4.49 -4.37 4.02
CA ARG A 124 5.30 -3.27 4.54
C ARG A 124 5.14 -2.03 3.66
N LEU A 125 5.21 -2.19 2.34
CA LEU A 125 4.98 -1.10 1.38
C LEU A 125 3.58 -0.50 1.56
N MET A 126 2.53 -1.34 1.57
CA MET A 126 1.15 -0.86 1.74
C MET A 126 1.00 -0.05 3.03
N ARG A 127 1.69 -0.44 4.10
CA ARG A 127 1.66 0.32 5.35
C ARG A 127 2.37 1.65 5.25
N GLN A 128 3.54 1.68 4.63
CA GLN A 128 4.28 2.92 4.43
C GLN A 128 3.47 3.91 3.60
N VAL A 129 2.84 3.44 2.52
CA VAL A 129 1.94 4.24 1.68
C VAL A 129 0.71 4.70 2.48
N ALA A 130 0.04 3.82 3.21
CA ALA A 130 -1.11 4.22 4.04
C ALA A 130 -0.74 5.29 5.08
N VAL A 131 0.39 5.12 5.78
CA VAL A 131 0.89 6.07 6.78
C VAL A 131 1.22 7.42 6.15
N LEU A 132 1.80 7.43 4.94
CA LEU A 132 2.06 8.64 4.17
C LEU A 132 0.76 9.45 3.95
N HIS A 133 -0.31 8.77 3.52
CA HIS A 133 -1.64 9.36 3.31
C HIS A 133 -2.41 9.63 4.61
N GLY A 134 -1.87 9.31 5.79
CA GLY A 134 -2.51 9.55 7.08
C GLY A 134 -3.44 8.45 7.58
N LEU A 135 -3.53 7.36 6.85
CA LEU A 135 -4.16 6.15 7.35
C LEU A 135 -3.14 5.46 8.26
N ARG A 136 -3.51 5.23 9.53
CA ARG A 136 -2.71 4.36 10.40
C ARG A 136 -3.24 2.93 10.22
N PRO A 137 -2.66 2.07 9.38
CA PRO A 137 -3.08 0.68 9.27
C PRO A 137 -2.90 -0.02 10.62
N GLY A 138 -3.98 -0.58 11.15
CA GLY A 138 -3.99 -1.29 12.42
C GLY A 138 -3.34 -2.68 12.36
N THR A 139 -3.12 -3.26 13.54
CA THR A 139 -2.63 -4.62 13.79
C THR A 139 -3.46 -5.72 13.10
N ALA A 140 -4.72 -5.46 12.74
CA ALA A 140 -5.63 -6.30 11.94
C ALA A 140 -4.96 -6.79 10.69
N MET A 141 -4.33 -5.86 9.97
CA MET A 141 -3.63 -6.15 8.74
C MET A 141 -2.51 -7.13 9.08
N LEU A 142 -1.69 -6.85 10.09
CA LEU A 142 -0.62 -7.76 10.54
C LEU A 142 -1.12 -9.16 10.94
N TRP A 143 -2.27 -9.24 11.60
CA TRP A 143 -2.90 -10.50 12.03
C TRP A 143 -3.52 -11.29 10.87
N ARG A 144 -4.20 -10.61 9.93
CA ARG A 144 -4.70 -11.22 8.69
C ARG A 144 -3.57 -11.77 7.82
N LEU A 145 -2.39 -11.15 7.92
CA LEU A 145 -1.17 -11.56 7.22
C LEU A 145 -0.48 -12.71 7.89
N LEU A 146 -0.36 -12.69 9.21
CA LEU A 146 0.13 -13.83 9.98
C LEU A 146 -0.74 -15.06 9.73
N ARG A 147 -2.07 -14.91 9.73
CA ARG A 147 -3.03 -15.98 9.44
C ARG A 147 -3.00 -16.46 7.99
N ARG A 148 -2.74 -15.56 7.03
CA ARG A 148 -2.57 -15.98 5.62
C ARG A 148 -1.25 -16.68 5.39
N LEU A 149 -0.16 -16.24 6.03
CA LEU A 149 1.15 -16.90 6.01
C LEU A 149 1.11 -18.30 6.65
N THR A 150 0.37 -18.50 7.74
CA THR A 150 0.19 -19.83 8.34
C THR A 150 -0.66 -20.75 7.47
N VAL A 151 -1.68 -20.23 6.79
CA VAL A 151 -2.47 -21.01 5.82
C VAL A 151 -1.66 -21.34 4.56
N SER A 152 -0.78 -20.44 4.10
CA SER A 152 0.13 -20.70 2.97
C SER A 152 1.22 -21.71 3.30
N ALA A 153 1.74 -21.73 4.53
CA ALA A 153 2.70 -22.75 4.99
C ALA A 153 2.04 -24.12 5.24
N GLY A 154 0.74 -24.14 5.60
CA GLY A 154 -0.05 -25.38 5.71
C GLY A 154 -0.48 -25.96 4.36
N LEU A 155 -0.69 -25.11 3.34
CA LEU A 155 -1.05 -25.56 1.99
C LEU A 155 0.15 -26.06 1.17
N THR A 156 1.38 -25.69 1.53
CA THR A 156 2.59 -26.25 0.91
C THR A 156 2.95 -27.64 1.42
N ALA A 157 2.49 -28.04 2.61
CA ALA A 157 2.62 -29.44 3.06
C ALA A 157 1.83 -30.43 2.17
N GLY A 158 0.84 -29.95 1.40
CA GLY A 158 0.09 -30.77 0.44
C GLY A 158 0.58 -30.68 -1.02
N ALA A 159 1.39 -29.67 -1.37
CA ALA A 159 1.89 -29.48 -2.73
C ALA A 159 3.27 -30.12 -2.98
N ASP A 160 4.04 -30.38 -1.91
CA ASP A 160 5.35 -31.02 -2.00
C ASP A 160 5.28 -32.49 -2.47
N LEU A 161 4.09 -33.11 -2.49
CA LEU A 161 3.91 -34.45 -3.07
C LEU A 161 3.83 -34.46 -4.61
N VAL A 162 3.75 -33.30 -5.27
CA VAL A 162 3.56 -33.22 -6.74
C VAL A 162 4.77 -32.59 -7.46
N ALA A 163 5.63 -31.86 -6.76
CA ALA A 163 6.76 -31.17 -7.39
C ALA A 163 7.93 -32.11 -7.78
N GLU A 164 8.04 -33.30 -7.19
CA GLU A 164 9.10 -34.27 -7.56
C GLU A 164 8.85 -34.95 -8.92
N ALA A 165 7.68 -34.78 -9.55
CA ALA A 165 7.33 -35.48 -10.78
C ALA A 165 7.61 -34.71 -12.09
N GLY A 166 8.16 -33.49 -12.05
CA GLY A 166 8.23 -32.61 -13.24
C GLY A 166 9.61 -32.04 -13.60
N ALA A 167 10.68 -32.48 -12.94
CA ALA A 167 12.03 -31.93 -13.14
C ALA A 167 12.94 -32.77 -14.04
N GLU A 168 12.38 -33.68 -14.83
CA GLU A 168 13.10 -34.32 -15.93
C GLU A 168 12.76 -33.59 -17.23
N GLN A 169 13.80 -33.15 -17.96
CA GLN A 169 13.76 -32.63 -19.33
C GLN A 169 13.49 -31.12 -19.50
N VAL A 170 14.45 -30.26 -19.10
CA VAL A 170 15.00 -29.27 -20.05
C VAL A 170 16.51 -29.07 -19.82
N VAL A 171 17.21 -29.27 -20.94
CA VAL A 171 18.63 -29.23 -21.28
C VAL A 171 19.41 -27.97 -20.84
N HIS A 172 20.64 -28.21 -20.37
CA HIS A 172 21.84 -27.35 -20.31
C HIS A 172 21.73 -25.87 -19.91
N GLY A 173 22.34 -25.57 -18.76
CA GLY A 173 23.10 -24.33 -18.58
C GLY A 173 22.73 -23.51 -17.35
N LEU A 174 23.71 -23.19 -16.51
CA LEU A 174 23.61 -22.16 -15.47
C LEU A 174 23.02 -20.84 -16.00
N ALA A 175 23.17 -20.57 -17.31
CA ALA A 175 22.58 -19.43 -18.00
C ALA A 175 21.02 -19.42 -17.99
N SER A 176 20.33 -20.56 -18.11
CA SER A 176 18.86 -20.60 -18.11
C SER A 176 18.26 -20.30 -16.73
N LYS A 177 18.94 -20.72 -15.65
CA LYS A 177 18.56 -20.38 -14.26
C LYS A 177 18.80 -18.91 -13.94
N VAL A 178 19.90 -18.32 -14.42
CA VAL A 178 20.19 -16.88 -14.22
C VAL A 178 19.19 -16.01 -14.99
N VAL A 179 18.90 -16.34 -16.25
CA VAL A 179 17.91 -15.61 -17.07
C VAL A 179 16.50 -15.78 -16.52
N GLY A 180 16.12 -16.99 -16.09
CA GLY A 180 14.83 -17.27 -15.45
C GLY A 180 14.66 -16.52 -14.12
N GLY A 181 15.70 -16.49 -13.28
CA GLY A 181 15.71 -15.75 -12.01
C GLY A 181 15.58 -14.23 -12.21
N ALA A 182 16.31 -13.66 -13.19
CA ALA A 182 16.23 -12.24 -13.52
C ALA A 182 14.85 -11.84 -14.10
N ALA A 183 14.25 -12.70 -14.93
CA ALA A 183 12.91 -12.48 -15.46
C ALA A 183 11.85 -12.50 -14.34
N GLY A 184 11.92 -13.50 -13.44
CA GLY A 184 11.04 -13.59 -12.27
C GLY A 184 11.15 -12.37 -11.35
N ALA A 185 12.39 -11.96 -11.04
CA ALA A 185 12.67 -10.79 -10.21
C ALA A 185 12.13 -9.49 -10.83
N THR A 186 12.22 -9.33 -12.14
CA THR A 186 11.67 -8.16 -12.87
C THR A 186 10.14 -8.12 -12.80
N ILE A 187 9.48 -9.27 -12.97
CA ILE A 187 8.01 -9.37 -12.84
C ILE A 187 7.58 -9.03 -11.41
N ALA A 188 8.28 -9.55 -10.39
CA ALA A 188 7.99 -9.27 -9.00
C ALA A 188 8.19 -7.78 -8.65
N ALA A 189 9.28 -7.16 -9.13
CA ALA A 189 9.51 -5.73 -9.00
C ALA A 189 8.39 -4.88 -9.64
N ARG A 190 7.94 -5.24 -10.85
CA ARG A 190 6.82 -4.56 -11.52
C ARG A 190 5.52 -4.69 -10.74
N ARG A 191 5.23 -5.88 -10.20
CA ARG A 191 4.06 -6.11 -9.32
C ARG A 191 4.11 -5.22 -8.09
N MET A 192 5.29 -5.04 -7.50
CA MET A 192 5.48 -4.17 -6.33
C MET A 192 5.22 -2.69 -6.66
N LEU A 193 5.69 -2.21 -7.82
CA LEU A 193 5.38 -0.86 -8.29
C LEU A 193 3.88 -0.65 -8.54
N ARG A 194 3.20 -1.62 -9.16
CA ARG A 194 1.74 -1.56 -9.35
C ARG A 194 0.99 -1.56 -8.01
N LEU A 195 1.45 -2.35 -7.05
CA LEU A 195 0.88 -2.37 -5.70
C LEU A 195 1.00 -1.00 -5.01
N ALA A 196 2.14 -0.31 -5.17
CA ALA A 196 2.33 1.04 -4.63
C ALA A 196 1.27 2.01 -5.16
N GLY A 197 1.11 2.07 -6.48
CA GLY A 197 0.14 2.94 -7.15
C GLY A 197 -1.31 2.61 -6.77
N ALA A 198 -1.68 1.32 -6.79
CA ALA A 198 -3.02 0.88 -6.41
C ALA A 198 -3.34 1.20 -4.94
N THR A 199 -2.36 1.06 -4.06
CA THR A 199 -2.54 1.42 -2.64
C THR A 199 -2.70 2.92 -2.47
N ALA A 200 -1.92 3.73 -3.19
CA ALA A 200 -2.04 5.18 -3.15
C ALA A 200 -3.41 5.66 -3.64
N ALA A 201 -3.89 5.14 -4.78
CA ALA A 201 -5.23 5.43 -5.29
C ALA A 201 -6.32 5.11 -4.25
N ALA A 202 -6.23 3.94 -3.61
CA ALA A 202 -7.16 3.55 -2.54
C ALA A 202 -7.08 4.42 -1.26
N CYS A 203 -6.00 5.18 -1.07
CA CYS A 203 -5.82 6.05 0.09
C CYS A 203 -6.21 7.51 -0.18
N ARG A 204 -6.57 7.88 -1.42
CA ARG A 204 -6.93 9.25 -1.79
C ARG A 204 -8.42 9.52 -1.57
N PRO A 205 -8.80 10.71 -1.08
CA PRO A 205 -10.20 11.12 -1.07
C PRO A 205 -10.67 11.40 -2.50
N GLY A 206 -11.66 10.64 -2.99
CA GLY A 206 -12.36 10.91 -4.25
C GLY A 206 -11.89 10.15 -5.49
N ASP A 207 -10.80 9.37 -5.43
CA ASP A 207 -10.25 8.62 -6.58
C ASP A 207 -10.89 7.22 -6.67
N ASP A 208 -11.95 7.09 -7.45
CA ASP A 208 -12.56 5.80 -7.80
C ASP A 208 -12.19 5.45 -9.23
N SER A 209 -10.93 5.07 -9.43
CA SER A 209 -10.40 4.52 -10.67
C SER A 209 -10.93 3.09 -10.96
N ARG A 210 -12.13 2.76 -10.47
CA ARG A 210 -12.83 1.49 -10.69
C ARG A 210 -14.06 1.67 -11.60
N ARG A 211 -13.91 2.54 -12.61
CA ARG A 211 -14.73 2.58 -13.83
C ARG A 211 -13.82 2.53 -15.05
#